data_AF-A0A2N4S7H9-F1
#
_entry.id   AF-A0A2N4S7H9-F1
#
_cell.length_a   1.000
_cell.length_b   1.000
_cell.length_c   1.000
_cell.angle_alpha   90.00
_cell.angle_beta   90.00
_cell.angle_gamma   90.00
#
_symmetry.space_group_name_H-M   'P 1'
#
loop_
_entity.id
_entity.type
_entity.pdbx_description
1 polymer ?
#
loop_
_entity_poly.entity_id
_entity_poly.type
_entity_poly.pdbx_seq_one_letter_code
_entity_poly.pdbx_strand_id
1 'polypeptide(L)' 'MRKYLSTIDLIVIIVTFLLFTIALFVKGLTHDILVEAGVLLVSIKIIVMNYRITVLNKAILEKLDEIRETIREKANGSK' A
#
# COMPACT_ATOMS: atom_id res chain seq x y z
N MET A 1 0.76 2.87 -11.04
CA MET A 1 -0.12 1.86 -10.39
C MET A 1 0.32 0.40 -10.58
N ARG A 2 0.73 -0.07 -11.78
CA ARG A 2 1.02 -1.51 -12.01
C ARG A 2 2.24 -2.12 -11.30
N LYS A 3 3.15 -1.34 -10.72
CA LYS A 3 4.42 -1.84 -10.14
C LYS A 3 4.41 -2.00 -8.61
N TYR A 4 3.31 -1.64 -7.94
CA TYR A 4 3.25 -1.54 -6.48
C TYR A 4 2.09 -2.31 -5.83
N LEU A 5 1.24 -2.94 -6.63
CA LEU A 5 0.35 -3.98 -6.12
C LEU A 5 1.10 -5.29 -6.31
N SER A 6 1.67 -5.82 -5.23
CA SER A 6 2.27 -7.14 -5.28
C SER A 6 1.21 -8.15 -5.72
N THR A 7 1.60 -9.22 -6.41
CA THR A 7 0.68 -10.28 -6.83
C THR A 7 -0.17 -10.79 -5.65
N ILE A 8 0.43 -10.81 -4.45
CA ILE A 8 -0.24 -11.18 -3.20
C ILE A 8 -1.30 -10.14 -2.81
N ASP A 9 -1.00 -8.84 -2.88
CA ASP A 9 -1.97 -7.78 -2.57
C ASP A 9 -3.18 -7.86 -3.51
N LEU A 10 -2.94 -8.12 -4.80
CA LEU A 10 -3.99 -8.28 -5.78
C LEU A 10 -4.87 -9.51 -5.50
N ILE A 11 -4.26 -10.63 -5.13
CA ILE A 11 -4.98 -11.86 -4.74
C ILE A 11 -5.87 -11.59 -3.52
N VAL A 12 -5.33 -10.93 -2.48
CA VAL A 12 -6.08 -10.60 -1.27
C VAL A 12 -7.28 -9.72 -1.60
N ILE A 13 -7.10 -8.68 -2.42
CA ILE A 13 -8.19 -7.79 -2.87
C ILE A 13 -9.27 -8.58 -3.62
N ILE A 14 -8.88 -9.44 -4.56
CA ILE A 14 -9.82 -10.22 -5.36
C ILE A 14 -10.61 -11.19 -4.50
N VAL A 15 -9.95 -11.91 -3.59
CA VAL A 15 -10.61 -12.85 -2.66
C VAL A 15 -11.56 -12.12 -1.72
N THR A 16 -11.14 -10.99 -1.15
CA THR A 16 -11.99 -10.17 -0.28
C THR A 16 -13.20 -9.63 -1.04
N PHE A 17 -13.02 -9.18 -2.29
CA PHE A 17 -14.12 -8.70 -3.13
C PHE A 17 -15.12 -9.80 -3.51
N LEU A 18 -14.63 -11.01 -3.83
CA LEU A 18 -15.48 -12.17 -4.11
C LEU A 18 -16.29 -12.58 -2.88
N LEU A 19 -15.65 -12.71 -1.72
CA LEU A 19 -16.33 -13.05 -0.47
C LEU A 19 -17.37 -11.99 -0.07
N PHE A 20 -17.05 -10.71 -0.25
CA PHE A 20 -17.97 -9.60 -0.06
C PHE A 20 -19.19 -9.68 -0.99
N THR A 21 -18.95 -9.93 -2.28
CA THR A 21 -20.02 -10.07 -3.28
C THR A 21 -20.93 -11.23 -2.92
N ILE A 22 -20.36 -12.38 -2.55
CA ILE A 22 -21.13 -13.56 -2.11
C ILE A 22 -21.94 -13.23 -0.85
N ALA A 23 -21.36 -12.55 0.14
CA ALA A 23 -22.05 -12.17 1.37
C ALA A 23 -23.27 -11.27 1.11
N LEU A 24 -23.15 -10.28 0.23
CA LEU A 24 -24.26 -9.40 -0.17
C LEU A 24 -25.45 -10.16 -0.76
N PHE A 25 -25.19 -11.18 -1.58
CA PHE A 25 -26.24 -11.99 -2.20
C PHE A 25 -26.83 -13.05 -1.24
N VAL A 26 -26.05 -13.55 -0.29
CA VAL A 26 -26.49 -14.59 0.66
C VAL A 26 -27.27 -13.98 1.84
N LYS A 27 -26.87 -12.80 2.34
CA LYS A 27 -27.51 -12.16 3.51
C LYS A 27 -28.53 -11.06 3.18
N GLY A 28 -28.53 -10.55 1.95
CA GLY A 28 -29.44 -9.50 1.49
C GLY A 28 -28.96 -8.09 1.81
N LEU A 29 -29.24 -7.16 0.89
CA LEU A 29 -28.72 -5.78 0.83
C LEU A 29 -28.96 -4.90 2.07
N THR A 30 -29.86 -5.28 2.97
CA THR A 30 -30.35 -4.37 4.02
C THR A 30 -29.78 -4.66 5.41
N HIS A 31 -29.23 -5.85 5.68
CA HIS A 31 -28.88 -6.22 7.06
C HIS A 31 -27.47 -5.79 7.47
N ASP A 32 -26.48 -5.83 6.56
CA ASP A 32 -25.05 -5.70 6.91
C ASP A 32 -24.27 -4.67 6.06
N ILE A 33 -24.95 -3.80 5.30
CA ILE A 33 -24.32 -2.92 4.28
C ILE A 33 -23.22 -1.99 4.85
N LEU A 34 -23.32 -1.59 6.11
CA LEU A 34 -22.31 -0.76 6.80
C LEU A 34 -21.05 -1.57 7.16
N VAL A 35 -21.23 -2.82 7.58
CA VAL A 35 -20.12 -3.74 7.90
C VAL A 35 -19.36 -4.07 6.62
N GLU A 36 -20.12 -4.37 5.58
CA GLU A 36 -19.65 -4.61 4.23
C GLU A 36 -18.88 -3.39 3.67
N ALA A 37 -19.47 -2.19 3.70
CA ALA A 37 -18.79 -0.96 3.27
C ALA A 37 -17.53 -0.67 4.10
N GLY A 38 -17.53 -1.02 5.40
CA GLY A 38 -16.36 -0.93 6.28
C GLY A 38 -15.21 -1.81 5.83
N VAL A 39 -15.46 -3.05 5.44
CA VAL A 39 -14.44 -3.98 4.91
C VAL A 39 -13.82 -3.45 3.60
N LEU A 40 -14.65 -2.91 2.71
CA LEU A 40 -14.19 -2.27 1.47
C LEU A 40 -13.31 -1.04 1.77
N LEU A 41 -13.73 -0.17 2.69
CA LEU A 41 -12.97 1.02 3.10
C LEU A 41 -11.64 0.65 3.76
N VAL A 42 -11.60 -0.39 4.60
CA VAL A 42 -10.35 -0.91 5.17
C VAL A 42 -9.41 -1.40 4.08
N SER A 43 -9.92 -2.13 3.09
CA SER A 43 -9.12 -2.63 1.95
C SER A 43 -8.52 -1.48 1.14
N ILE A 44 -9.32 -0.47 0.78
CA ILE A 44 -8.84 0.73 0.09
C ILE A 44 -7.80 1.48 0.93
N LYS A 45 -8.04 1.63 2.24
CA LYS A 45 -7.12 2.31 3.16
C LYS A 45 -5.76 1.60 3.23
N ILE A 46 -5.74 0.27 3.28
CA ILE A 46 -4.51 -0.53 3.28
C ILE A 46 -3.74 -0.34 1.97
N ILE A 47 -4.43 -0.38 0.82
CA ILE A 47 -3.80 -0.15 -0.49
C ILE A 47 -3.16 1.24 -0.57
N VAL A 48 -3.90 2.28 -0.17
CA VAL A 48 -3.41 3.66 -0.17
C VAL A 48 -2.25 3.84 0.81
N MET A 49 -2.31 3.20 1.97
CA MET A 49 -1.24 3.22 2.96
C MET A 49 0.05 2.59 2.41
N ASN A 50 -0.03 1.41 1.80
CA ASN A 50 1.12 0.74 1.20
C ASN A 50 1.76 1.56 0.07
N TYR A 51 0.93 2.22 -0.75
CA TYR A 51 1.44 3.15 -1.76
C TYR A 51 2.24 4.30 -1.12
N ARG A 52 1.68 4.95 -0.08
CA ARG A 52 2.36 6.05 0.62
C ARG A 52 3.66 5.63 1.29
N ILE A 53 3.67 4.45 1.94
CA ILE A 53 4.88 3.87 2.55
C ILE A 53 5.96 3.68 1.49
N THR A 54 5.58 3.19 0.31
CA THR A 54 6.55 2.95 -0.75
C THR A 54 7.16 4.24 -1.31
N VAL A 55 6.33 5.27 -1.49
CA VAL A 55 6.80 6.61 -1.90
C VAL A 55 7.74 7.19 -0.84
N LEU A 56 7.39 7.08 0.45
CA LEU A 56 8.22 7.53 1.55
C LEU A 56 9.56 6.79 1.61
N ASN A 57 9.55 5.46 1.47
CA ASN A 57 10.78 4.66 1.47
C ASN A 57 11.72 5.06 0.32
N LYS A 58 11.17 5.34 -0.87
CA LYS A 58 11.98 5.82 -1.98
C LYS A 58 12.64 7.16 -1.67
N ALA A 59 11.90 8.10 -1.10
CA ALA A 59 12.43 9.40 -0.70
C ALA A 59 13.49 9.29 0.41
N ILE A 60 13.30 8.37 1.38
CA ILE A 60 14.27 8.09 2.44
C ILE A 60 15.58 7.53 1.85
N LEU A 61 15.48 6.57 0.93
CA LEU A 61 16.65 5.99 0.27
C LEU A 61 17.43 7.02 -0.53
N GLU A 62 16.74 7.88 -1.29
CA GLU A 62 17.34 8.97 -2.05
C GLU A 62 18.07 9.97 -1.13
N LYS A 63 17.45 10.34 -0.01
CA LYS A 63 18.07 11.19 1.03
C LYS A 63 19.29 10.51 1.68
N LEU A 64 19.26 9.20 1.89
CA LEU A 64 20.39 8.43 2.41
C LEU A 64 21.57 8.43 1.42
N ASP A 65 21.29 8.29 0.13
CA ASP A 65 22.30 8.33 -0.92
C ASP A 65 22.92 9.74 -1.04
N GLU A 66 22.11 10.80 -0.97
CA GLU A 66 22.60 12.20 -0.92
C GLU A 66 23.56 12.43 0.27
N ILE A 67 23.21 11.96 1.47
CA ILE A 67 24.05 12.07 2.67
C ILE A 67 25.35 11.28 2.48
N ARG A 68 25.26 10.07 1.94
CA ARG A 68 26.42 9.22 1.70
C ARG A 68 27.42 9.85 0.73
N GLU A 69 26.94 10.42 -0.38
CA GLU A 69 27.80 11.13 -1.33
C GLU A 69 28.41 12.38 -0.70
N THR A 70 27.64 13.15 0.07
CA THR A 70 28.16 14.34 0.79
C THR A 70 29.30 13.98 1.76
N ILE A 71 29.15 12.89 2.51
CA ILE A 71 30.19 12.39 3.42
C ILE A 71 31.43 11.95 2.64
N ARG A 72 31.23 11.25 1.51
CA ARG A 72 32.31 10.77 0.64
C ARG A 72 33.09 11.92 -0.01
N GLU A 73 32.41 12.96 -0.48
CA GLU A 73 33.04 14.16 -1.02
C GLU A 73 33.88 14.88 0.05
N LYS A 74 33.34 15.05 1.27
CA LYS A 74 34.10 15.63 2.39
C LYS A 74 35.31 14.79 2.81
N ALA A 75 35.20 13.47 2.75
CA ALA A 75 36.32 12.58 3.05
C ALA A 75 37.42 12.61 1.98
N ASN A 76 37.05 12.79 0.71
CA ASN A 76 38.00 12.86 -0.41
C ASN A 76 38.60 14.26 -0.63
N GLY A 77 37.91 15.33 -0.23
CA GLY A 77 38.40 16.72 -0.30
C GLY A 77 39.37 17.11 0.82
N SER A 78 39.77 16.18 1.69
CA SER A 78 40.77 16.38 2.75
C SER A 78 42.17 15.84 2.38
N LYS A 79 42.45 15.66 1.09
CA LYS A 79 43.81 15.42 0.56
C LYS A 79 44.32 16.63 -0.20
#